data_AF-A0A7C9PZV2-F1
#
_entry.id   AF-A0A7C9PZV2-F1
#
_cell.length_a   1.000
_cell.length_b   1.000
_cell.length_c   1.000
_cell.angle_alpha   90.00
_cell.angle_beta   90.00
_cell.angle_gamma   90.00
#
_symmetry.space_group_name_H-M   'P 1'
#
loop_
_entity.id
_entity.type
_entity.pdbx_description
1 polymer ?
#
loop_
_entity_poly.entity_id
_entity_poly.type
_entity_poly.pdbx_seq_one_letter_code
_entity_poly.pdbx_strand_id
1 'polypeptide(L)'
;MLEISDRLVVQKRDRAELKIRCSDPEALKIFIERTVAERLRSLSDGIRQTEDRLQKFEAKYRQSTEDFLRRFNNDELQHTFDFDEWIGESRMLKRLREKAERLRGIEFVD
;
A
#
# COMPACT_ATOMS: atom_id res chain seq x y z
N MET A 1 -41.01 6.61 2.62
CA MET A 1 -39.90 6.44 3.57
C MET A 1 -39.43 5.01 3.43
N LEU A 2 -38.33 4.80 2.70
CA LEU A 2 -37.67 3.50 2.53
C LEU A 2 -36.18 3.78 2.72
N GLU A 3 -35.62 3.26 3.81
CA GLU A 3 -34.21 3.36 4.15
C GLU A 3 -33.40 2.49 3.18
N ILE A 4 -32.62 3.13 2.30
CA ILE A 4 -31.61 2.45 1.50
C ILE A 4 -30.33 2.47 2.32
N SER A 5 -30.15 1.44 3.16
CA SER A 5 -28.84 1.08 3.70
C SER A 5 -28.10 0.31 2.61
N ASP A 6 -27.44 1.03 1.71
CA ASP A 6 -26.60 0.41 0.68
C ASP A 6 -25.29 -0.04 1.34
N ARG A 7 -25.31 -1.31 1.76
CA ARG A 7 -24.16 -2.02 2.29
C ARG A 7 -23.08 -2.06 1.22
N LEU A 8 -21.97 -1.37 1.47
CA LEU A 8 -20.69 -1.67 0.84
C LEU A 8 -20.29 -3.12 1.23
N VAL A 9 -20.80 -4.09 0.48
CA VAL A 9 -20.26 -5.44 0.49
C VAL A 9 -18.94 -5.36 -0.25
N VAL A 10 -17.88 -5.05 0.50
CA VAL A 10 -16.52 -5.34 0.06
C VAL A 10 -16.49 -6.86 -0.15
N GLN A 11 -16.56 -7.29 -1.41
CA GLN A 11 -16.37 -8.69 -1.80
C GLN A 11 -15.04 -9.17 -1.20
N LYS A 12 -15.14 -9.91 -0.10
CA LYS A 12 -14.04 -10.62 0.53
C LYS A 12 -13.57 -11.64 -0.51
N ARG A 13 -12.42 -11.39 -1.16
CA ARG A 13 -11.79 -12.39 -2.03
C ARG A 13 -11.64 -13.67 -1.21
N ASP A 14 -12.16 -14.78 -1.72
CA ASP A 14 -11.95 -16.09 -1.09
C ASP A 14 -10.45 -16.34 -0.97
N ARG A 15 -10.02 -16.74 0.22
CA ARG A 15 -8.62 -17.06 0.51
C ARG A 15 -8.29 -18.35 -0.22
N ALA A 16 -7.23 -18.34 -1.02
CA ALA A 16 -6.74 -19.51 -1.73
C ALA A 16 -5.58 -20.14 -0.95
N GLU A 17 -5.57 -21.47 -0.85
CA GLU A 17 -4.48 -22.23 -0.27
C GLU A 17 -3.46 -22.63 -1.35
N LEU A 18 -2.17 -22.58 -1.00
CA LEU A 18 -1.08 -23.04 -1.86
C LEU A 18 -0.41 -24.26 -1.22
N LYS A 19 -0.46 -25.42 -1.89
CA LYS A 19 0.23 -26.64 -1.44
C LYS A 19 1.57 -26.80 -2.15
N ILE A 20 2.64 -26.98 -1.38
CA ILE A 20 4.01 -27.11 -1.89
C ILE A 20 4.58 -28.47 -1.45
N ARG A 21 5.18 -29.22 -2.39
CA ARG A 21 5.95 -30.44 -2.07
C ARG A 21 7.43 -30.08 -1.97
N CYS A 22 8.06 -30.45 -0.86
CA CYS A 22 9.50 -30.27 -0.65
C CYS A 22 10.07 -31.42 0.19
N SER A 23 11.40 -31.59 0.21
CA SER A 23 12.09 -32.62 0.98
C SER A 23 12.23 -32.30 2.47
N ASP A 24 12.17 -31.01 2.83
CA ASP A 24 12.27 -30.52 4.20
C ASP A 24 11.22 -29.40 4.44
N PRO A 25 9.99 -29.76 4.86
CA PRO A 25 8.90 -28.81 5.08
C PRO A 25 9.18 -27.77 6.16
N GLU A 26 9.91 -28.15 7.21
CA GLU A 26 10.20 -27.26 8.33
C GLU A 26 11.21 -26.18 7.90
N ALA A 27 12.27 -26.57 7.19
CA ALA A 27 13.22 -25.61 6.64
C ALA A 27 12.55 -24.64 5.65
N LEU A 28 11.64 -25.13 4.80
CA LEU A 28 10.88 -24.28 3.88
C LEU A 28 9.98 -23.29 4.63
N LYS A 29 9.28 -23.74 5.67
CA LYS A 29 8.42 -22.87 6.50
C LYS A 29 9.23 -21.73 7.12
N ILE A 30 10.32 -22.06 7.81
CA ILE A 30 11.22 -21.05 8.42
C ILE A 30 11.76 -20.07 7.38
N PHE A 31 12.13 -20.57 6.19
CA PHE A 31 12.62 -19.73 5.10
C PHE A 31 11.55 -18.73 4.62
N ILE A 32 10.31 -19.18 4.40
CA ILE A 32 9.22 -18.31 3.95
C ILE A 32 8.88 -17.30 5.05
N GLU A 33 8.76 -17.71 6.31
CA GLU A 33 8.49 -16.81 7.45
C GLU A 33 9.53 -15.69 7.54
N ARG A 34 10.81 -16.03 7.47
CA ARG A 34 11.92 -15.05 7.50
C ARG A 34 11.84 -14.10 6.32
N THR A 35 11.64 -14.64 5.11
CA THR A 35 11.58 -13.85 3.87
C THR A 35 10.40 -12.86 3.90
N VAL A 36 9.22 -13.30 4.37
CA VAL A 36 8.04 -12.43 4.52
C VAL A 36 8.30 -11.35 5.56
N ALA A 37 8.88 -11.68 6.71
CA ALA A 37 9.19 -10.72 7.76
C ALA A 37 10.22 -9.66 7.30
N GLU A 38 11.29 -10.07 6.63
CA GLU A 38 12.29 -9.17 6.04
C GLU A 38 11.67 -8.25 5.00
N ARG A 39 10.81 -8.79 4.13
CA ARG A 39 10.17 -7.99 3.10
C ARG A 39 9.19 -6.98 3.69
N LEU A 40 8.44 -7.36 4.73
CA LEU A 40 7.56 -6.44 5.47
C LEU A 40 8.34 -5.31 6.13
N ARG A 41 9.49 -5.58 6.75
CA ARG A 41 10.36 -4.54 7.32
C ARG A 41 10.81 -3.53 6.25
N SER A 42 11.35 -4.04 5.14
CA SER A 42 11.76 -3.19 4.01
C SER A 42 10.62 -2.33 3.44
N LEU A 43 9.41 -2.88 3.34
CA LEU A 43 8.24 -2.13 2.89
C LEU A 43 7.83 -1.05 3.89
N SER A 44 7.86 -1.35 5.19
CA SER A 44 7.57 -0.38 6.25
C SER A 44 8.55 0.80 6.24
N ASP A 45 9.85 0.53 6.03
CA ASP A 45 10.86 1.59 5.90
C ASP A 45 10.61 2.48 4.67
N GLY A 46 10.27 1.87 3.53
CA GLY A 46 9.91 2.61 2.32
C GLY A 46 8.64 3.45 2.49
N ILE A 47 7.62 2.92 3.17
CA ILE A 47 6.38 3.64 3.50
C ILE A 47 6.71 4.88 4.32
N ARG A 48 7.45 4.71 5.42
CA ARG A 48 7.87 5.81 6.29
C ARG A 48 8.63 6.88 5.53
N GLN A 49 9.62 6.49 4.73
CA GLN A 49 10.40 7.44 3.93
C GLN A 49 9.53 8.21 2.92
N THR A 50 8.57 7.53 2.30
CA THR A 50 7.66 8.17 1.33
C THR A 50 6.70 9.13 2.03
N GLU A 51 6.18 8.75 3.20
CA GLU A 51 5.36 9.62 4.05
C GLU A 51 6.11 10.87 4.49
N ASP A 52 7.37 10.73 4.94
CA ASP A 52 8.23 11.86 5.30
C ASP A 52 8.45 12.82 4.11
N ARG A 53 8.54 12.30 2.87
CA ARG A 53 8.64 13.11 1.66
C ARG A 53 7.34 13.84 1.34
N LEU A 54 6.20 13.16 1.44
CA LEU A 54 4.89 13.77 1.23
C LEU A 54 4.66 14.92 2.22
N GLN A 55 5.01 14.74 3.50
CA GLN A 55 4.91 15.79 4.52
C GLN A 55 5.73 17.04 4.17
N LYS A 56 6.88 16.89 3.49
CA LYS A 56 7.67 18.04 3.03
C LYS A 56 6.95 18.83 1.95
N PHE A 57 6.30 18.16 0.99
CA PHE A 57 5.47 18.84 0.00
C PHE A 57 4.26 19.51 0.65
N GLU A 58 3.57 18.81 1.55
CA GLU A 58 2.42 19.34 2.26
C GLU A 58 2.76 20.60 3.06
N ALA A 59 3.90 20.59 3.75
CA ALA A 59 4.41 21.76 4.46
C ALA A 59 4.80 22.90 3.52
N LYS A 60 5.50 22.60 2.41
CA LYS A 60 5.96 23.58 1.41
C LYS A 60 4.79 24.32 0.77
N TYR A 61 3.73 23.60 0.40
CA TYR A 61 2.56 24.17 -0.28
C TYR A 61 1.40 24.51 0.64
N ARG A 62 1.51 24.17 1.94
CA ARG A 62 0.45 24.34 2.96
C ARG A 62 -0.88 23.72 2.51
N GLN A 63 -0.79 22.52 1.93
CA GLN A 63 -1.90 21.81 1.32
C GLN A 63 -1.72 20.31 1.55
N SER A 64 -2.80 19.59 1.87
CA SER A 64 -2.74 18.13 1.99
C SER A 64 -2.47 17.45 0.64
N THR A 65 -1.83 16.29 0.64
CA THR A 65 -1.64 15.49 -0.60
C THR A 65 -2.97 15.14 -1.25
N GLU A 66 -4.02 14.88 -0.47
CA GLU A 66 -5.36 14.58 -0.98
C GLU A 66 -5.97 15.77 -1.73
N ASP A 67 -5.92 16.96 -1.13
CA ASP A 67 -6.43 18.18 -1.78
C ASP A 67 -5.61 18.54 -3.02
N PHE A 68 -4.28 18.37 -2.95
CA PHE A 68 -3.39 18.60 -4.08
C PHE A 68 -3.79 17.69 -5.27
N LEU A 69 -3.90 16.38 -5.04
CA LEU A 69 -4.28 15.42 -6.08
C LEU A 69 -5.66 15.69 -6.65
N ARG A 70 -6.64 16.06 -5.82
CA ARG A 70 -7.99 16.41 -6.28
C ARG A 70 -7.94 17.58 -7.27
N ARG A 71 -7.26 18.67 -6.91
CA ARG A 71 -7.15 19.87 -7.76
C ARG A 71 -6.33 19.60 -9.02
N PHE A 72 -5.24 18.85 -8.89
CA PHE A 72 -4.41 18.47 -10.02
C PHE A 72 -5.20 17.63 -11.03
N ASN A 73 -5.98 16.64 -10.58
CA ASN A 73 -6.81 15.82 -11.46
C ASN A 73 -8.00 16.58 -12.09
N ASN A 74 -8.35 17.76 -11.56
CA ASN A 74 -9.36 18.66 -12.09
C ASN A 74 -8.76 19.73 -13.03
N ASP A 75 -7.48 19.61 -13.41
CA ASP A 75 -6.74 20.57 -14.23
C ASP A 75 -6.67 22.00 -13.62
N GLU A 76 -6.85 22.13 -12.31
CA GLU A 76 -6.80 23.43 -11.60
C GLU A 76 -5.36 23.90 -11.32
N LEU A 77 -4.36 23.04 -11.55
CA LEU A 77 -2.96 23.30 -11.28
C LEU A 77 -2.13 23.09 -12.55
N GLN A 78 -1.25 24.04 -12.85
CA GLN A 78 -0.27 23.87 -13.91
C GLN A 78 0.81 22.87 -13.49
N HIS A 79 1.23 22.02 -14.43
CA HIS A 79 2.31 21.07 -14.19
C HIS A 79 3.60 21.79 -13.82
N THR A 80 4.28 21.25 -12.81
CA THR A 80 5.65 21.63 -12.46
C THR A 80 6.40 20.35 -12.09
N PHE A 81 7.72 20.37 -12.20
CA PHE A 81 8.54 19.22 -11.80
C PHE A 81 8.24 18.78 -10.35
N ASP A 82 8.06 19.74 -9.44
CA ASP A 82 7.75 19.48 -8.03
C ASP A 82 6.40 18.77 -7.86
N PHE A 83 5.40 19.12 -8.68
CA PHE A 83 4.09 18.46 -8.68
C PHE A 83 4.16 17.06 -9.26
N ASP A 84 4.93 16.85 -10.32
CA ASP A 84 5.14 15.53 -10.90
C ASP A 84 5.85 14.60 -9.88
N GLU A 85 6.82 15.11 -9.13
CA GLU A 85 7.46 14.39 -8.02
C GLU A 85 6.47 14.08 -6.88
N TRP A 86 5.67 15.04 -6.44
CA TRP A 86 4.66 14.83 -5.39
C TRP A 86 3.65 13.74 -5.79
N ILE A 87 3.18 13.75 -7.04
CA ILE A 87 2.33 12.68 -7.59
C ILE A 87 3.06 11.34 -7.59
N GLY A 88 4.34 11.35 -7.98
CA GLY A 88 5.22 10.18 -7.95
C GLY A 88 5.28 9.53 -6.56
N GLU A 89 5.53 10.34 -5.53
CA GLU A 89 5.60 9.89 -4.13
C GLU A 89 4.25 9.37 -3.64
N SER A 90 3.15 10.04 -3.96
CA SER A 90 1.81 9.57 -3.56
C SER A 90 1.47 8.21 -4.18
N ARG A 91 1.77 8.04 -5.47
CA ARG A 91 1.61 6.75 -6.16
C ARG A 91 2.55 5.68 -5.60
N MET A 92 3.76 6.06 -5.21
CA MET A 92 4.71 5.15 -4.56
C MET A 92 4.16 4.65 -3.23
N LEU A 93 3.66 5.56 -2.37
CA LEU A 93 3.07 5.22 -1.07
C LEU A 93 1.92 4.22 -1.23
N LYS A 94 0.99 4.49 -2.16
CA LYS A 94 -0.12 3.58 -2.47
C LYS A 94 0.39 2.18 -2.81
N ARG A 95 1.36 2.07 -3.74
CA ARG A 95 1.93 0.77 -4.16
C ARG A 95 2.67 0.05 -3.04
N LEU A 96 3.38 0.77 -2.17
CA LEU A 96 4.08 0.18 -1.04
C LEU A 96 3.10 -0.40 -0.02
N ARG A 97 2.05 0.36 0.33
CA ARG A 97 0.97 -0.10 1.22
C ARG A 97 0.26 -1.33 0.65
N GLU A 98 -0.11 -1.31 -0.63
CA GLU A 98 -0.72 -2.48 -1.30
C GLU A 98 0.18 -3.73 -1.25
N LYS A 99 1.50 -3.57 -1.43
CA LYS A 99 2.46 -4.68 -1.30
C LYS A 99 2.53 -5.19 0.13
N ALA A 100 2.54 -4.30 1.12
CA ALA A 100 2.58 -4.68 2.52
C ALA A 100 1.32 -5.44 2.94
N GLU A 101 0.13 -4.95 2.54
CA GLU A 101 -1.15 -5.62 2.81
C GLU A 101 -1.21 -7.04 2.21
N ARG A 102 -0.72 -7.22 0.97
CA ARG A 102 -0.65 -8.56 0.37
C ARG A 102 0.22 -9.54 1.17
N LEU A 103 1.31 -9.06 1.77
CA LEU A 103 2.19 -9.91 2.59
C LEU A 103 1.63 -10.15 3.99
N ARG A 104 0.96 -9.15 4.59
CA ARG A 104 0.28 -9.31 5.89
C ARG A 104 -0.87 -10.32 5.83
N GLY A 105 -1.46 -10.51 4.65
CA GLY A 105 -2.48 -11.52 4.42
C GLY A 105 -1.96 -12.96 4.26
N ILE A 106 -0.64 -13.18 4.33
CA ILE A 106 -0.07 -14.54 4.29
C ILE A 106 -0.25 -15.18 5.67
N GLU A 107 -0.87 -16.36 5.67
CA GLU A 107 -1.07 -17.20 6.85
C GLU A 107 -0.57 -18.61 6.52
N PHE A 108 0.05 -19.27 7.50
CA PHE A 108 0.41 -20.67 7.42
C PHE A 108 -0.73 -21.49 8.01
N VAL A 109 -1.28 -22.41 7.22
CA VAL A 109 -2.42 -23.27 7.57
C VAL A 109 -1.99 -24.73 7.55
N ASP A 110 -2.61 -25.55 8.39
CA ASP A 110 -2.35 -27.00 8.52
C ASP A 110 -3.19 -27.85 7.54
#